data_AF-A0A2C3G762-F1
#
_entry.id   AF-A0A2C3G762-F1
#
_cell.length_a   1.000
_cell.length_b   1.000
_cell.length_c   1.000
_cell.angle_alpha   90.00
_cell.angle_beta   90.00
_cell.angle_gamma   90.00
#
_symmetry.space_group_name_H-M   'P 1'
#
loop_
_entity.id
_entity.type
_entity.pdbx_description
1 polymer ?
#
loop_
_entity_poly.entity_id
_entity_poly.type
_entity_poly.pdbx_seq_one_letter_code
_entity_poly.pdbx_strand_id
1 'polypeptide(L)' 'MTIGDCLDYIDEYVELRNPKKEKENTRTATQDDFNNF' A
#
# COMPACT_ATOMS: atom_id res chain seq x y z
N MET A 1 -6.20 -15.17 8.69
CA MET A 1 -6.13 -13.76 8.30
C MET A 1 -4.72 -13.29 8.57
N THR A 2 -3.91 -13.18 7.53
CA THR A 2 -2.54 -12.65 7.61
C THR A 2 -2.58 -11.13 7.50
N ILE A 3 -1.47 -10.45 7.81
CA ILE A 3 -1.39 -9.01 7.59
C ILE A 3 -1.50 -8.65 6.10
N GLY A 4 -1.14 -9.57 5.19
CA GLY A 4 -1.37 -9.43 3.75
C GLY A 4 -2.85 -9.30 3.44
N ASP A 5 -3.66 -10.25 3.93
CA ASP A 5 -5.11 -10.25 3.71
C ASP A 5 -5.78 -8.95 4.17
N CYS A 6 -5.30 -8.36 5.27
CA CYS A 6 -5.80 -7.08 5.77
C CYS A 6 -5.41 -5.89 4.89
N LEU A 7 -4.19 -5.89 4.35
CA LEU A 7 -3.69 -4.83 3.47
C LEU A 7 -4.38 -4.89 2.10
N ASP A 8 -4.57 -6.09 1.56
CA ASP A 8 -5.28 -6.31 0.29
C ASP A 8 -6.71 -5.76 0.36
N TYR A 9 -7.43 -6.01 1.46
CA TYR A 9 -8.77 -5.46 1.69
C TYR A 9 -8.79 -3.92 1.71
N ILE A 10 -7.77 -3.28 2.29
CA ILE A 10 -7.67 -1.82 2.33
C ILE A 10 -7.41 -1.27 0.93
N ASP A 11 -6.53 -1.92 0.17
CA ASP A 11 -6.19 -1.50 -1.20
C ASP A 11 -7.43 -1.59 -2.10
N GLU A 12 -8.14 -2.72 -2.07
CA GLU A 12 -9.42 -2.90 -2.79
C GLU A 12 -10.46 -1.84 -2.40
N TYR A 13 -10.59 -1.53 -1.11
CA TYR A 13 -11.52 -0.51 -0.62
C TYR A 13 -11.16 0.90 -1.11
N VAL A 14 -9.87 1.24 -1.14
CA VAL A 14 -9.37 2.54 -1.60
C VAL A 14 -9.56 2.69 -3.11
N GLU A 15 -9.27 1.65 -3.89
CA GLU A 15 -9.46 1.63 -5.35
C GLU A 15 -10.94 1.81 -5.73
N LEU A 16 -11.85 1.10 -5.05
CA LEU A 16 -13.30 1.21 -5.28
C LEU A 16 -13.83 2.62 -4.97
N ARG A 17 -13.30 3.26 -3.92
CA ARG A 17 -13.74 4.59 -3.46
C ARG A 17 -13.15 5.74 -4.27
N ASN A 18 -11.97 5.57 -4.85
CA ASN A 18 -11.24 6.67 -5.47
C ASN A 18 -10.47 6.25 -6.73
N PRO A 19 -11.19 5.86 -7.80
CA PRO A 19 -10.61 5.24 -9.00
C PRO A 19 -9.69 6.15 -9.83
N LYS A 20 -9.59 7.44 -9.48
CA LYS A 20 -8.73 8.44 -10.15
C LYS A 20 -7.52 8.87 -9.32
N LYS A 21 -7.38 8.40 -8.07
CA LYS A 21 -6.10 8.52 -7.39
C LYS A 21 -5.17 7.50 -8.02
N GLU A 22 -4.53 7.91 -9.11
CA GLU A 22 -3.23 7.33 -9.44
C GLU A 22 -2.38 7.32 -8.17
N LYS A 23 -1.48 6.33 -8.05
CA LYS A 23 -0.51 6.16 -6.98
C LYS A 23 0.51 7.33 -6.97
N GLU A 24 0.02 8.56 -6.97
CA GLU A 24 0.77 9.80 -6.96
C GLU A 24 1.55 9.85 -5.64
N ASN A 25 2.83 9.49 -5.73
CA ASN A 25 3.85 9.54 -4.69
C ASN A 25 3.88 8.40 -3.65
N THR A 26 3.26 7.24 -3.88
CA THR A 26 3.53 6.07 -3.04
C THR A 26 4.70 5.26 -3.60
N ARG A 27 5.90 5.45 -3.04
CA ARG A 27 7.05 4.57 -3.30
C ARG A 27 6.96 3.33 -2.43
N THR A 28 7.31 2.17 -2.97
CA THR A 28 7.53 0.97 -2.15
C THR A 28 8.77 1.18 -1.28
N ALA A 29 8.68 0.79 0.00
CA ALA A 29 9.82 0.80 0.90
C ALA A 29 10.87 -0.20 0.42
N THR A 30 12.14 0.17 0.50
CA THR A 30 13.28 -0.66 0.11
C THR A 30 13.92 -1.29 1.34
N GLN A 31 14.74 -2.33 1.15
CA GLN A 31 15.49 -2.94 2.26
C GLN A 31 16.40 -1.92 2.96
N ASP A 32 16.94 -0.96 2.22
CA ASP A 32 17.78 0.11 2.78
C ASP A 32 16.99 1.03 3.73
N ASP A 33 15.69 1.25 3.50
CA ASP A 33 14.84 2.00 4.43
C ASP A 33 14.68 1.27 5.77
N PHE A 34 14.64 -0.06 5.75
CA PHE A 34 14.56 -0.88 6.96
C PHE A 34 15.91 -1.01 7.67
N ASN A 35 17.00 -1.04 6.92
CA ASN A 35 18.35 -1.13 7.47
C ASN A 35 18.80 0.18 8.14
N ASN A 36 18.21 1.31 7.76
CA ASN A 36 18.49 2.64 8.31
C ASN A 36 17.53 3.06 9.47
N PHE A 37 16.76 2.12 10.00
CA PHE A 37 15.83 2.30 11.12
C PHE A 37 16.47 1.87 12.45
#